data_AF-W9P5C1-F1
#
_entry.id   AF-W9P5C1-F1
#
_cell.length_a   1.000
_cell.length_b   1.000
_cell.length_c   1.000
_cell.angle_alpha   90.00
_cell.angle_beta   90.00
_cell.angle_gamma   90.00
#
_symmetry.space_group_name_H-M   'P 1'
#
loop_
_entity.id
_entity.type
_entity.pdbx_description
1 polymer ?
#
loop_
_entity_poly.entity_id
_entity_poly.type
_entity_poly.pdbx_seq_one_letter_code
_entity_poly.pdbx_strand_id
1 'polypeptide(L)'
;MASQQTSNDVRDRYDITNDHQGQTTPNILELQPPTDCEHTTGLDALIVVLRRIYTATMFGPHGLAQVDRVKAAEEENPILKHAWHVMGDSKEERLAANKARADLIATLGTEMNAGVASFKNLCTSPLMNKTFGSQVHLSLFWPTLYLPSGKVVRQSPEDRATTNLIHLNREHSPDLTLQQAIYSQFDVERVDSQEVIRRPKYPLIIRVLLRTKNVSPENSCSFMSYPFETDFAYASCVS
;
A
#
# COMPACT_ATOMS: atom_id res chain seq x y z
N MET A 1 22.95 -21.58 -25.51
CA MET A 1 23.21 -20.28 -24.83
C MET A 1 22.21 -20.17 -23.70
N ALA A 2 22.66 -20.25 -22.45
CA ALA A 2 21.77 -20.09 -21.30
C ALA A 2 21.34 -18.62 -21.23
N SER A 3 20.04 -18.34 -21.30
CA SER A 3 19.53 -17.01 -20.99
C SER A 3 19.91 -16.72 -19.54
N GLN A 4 20.73 -15.70 -19.30
CA GLN A 4 20.89 -15.15 -17.95
C GLN A 4 19.49 -14.77 -17.48
N GLN A 5 18.97 -15.53 -16.52
CA GLN A 5 17.69 -15.24 -15.89
C GLN A 5 17.93 -14.01 -15.04
N THR A 6 17.68 -12.83 -15.61
CA THR A 6 17.72 -11.57 -14.89
C THR A 6 16.68 -11.64 -13.78
N SER A 7 17.07 -11.28 -12.55
CA SER A 7 16.17 -11.29 -11.39
C SER A 7 14.88 -10.54 -11.73
N ASN A 8 13.74 -11.05 -11.25
CA ASN A 8 12.47 -10.37 -11.43
C ASN A 8 12.34 -9.14 -10.53
N ASP A 9 13.13 -9.02 -9.46
CA ASP A 9 13.14 -7.83 -8.61
C ASP A 9 13.85 -6.67 -9.32
N VAL A 10 13.18 -5.53 -9.41
CA VAL A 10 13.72 -4.34 -10.08
C VAL A 10 14.98 -3.80 -9.39
N ARG A 11 15.15 -4.05 -8.09
CA ARG A 11 16.27 -3.56 -7.27
C ARG A 11 17.57 -4.29 -7.56
N ASP A 12 17.49 -5.52 -8.08
CA ASP A 12 18.66 -6.27 -8.54
C ASP A 12 19.17 -5.77 -9.89
N ARG A 13 18.36 -4.98 -10.60
CA ARG A 13 18.68 -4.43 -11.94
C ARG A 13 19.15 -2.98 -11.89
N TYR A 14 18.76 -2.23 -10.87
CA TYR A 14 19.00 -0.78 -10.78
C TYR A 14 19.33 -0.35 -9.35
N ASP A 15 20.27 0.59 -9.20
CA ASP A 15 20.57 1.21 -7.92
C ASP A 15 19.44 2.16 -7.50
N ILE A 16 18.68 1.77 -6.48
CA ILE A 16 17.56 2.54 -5.93
C ILE A 16 17.97 3.58 -4.86
N THR A 17 19.25 3.59 -4.48
CA THR A 17 19.78 4.48 -3.42
C THR A 17 20.31 5.80 -3.96
N ASN A 18 20.55 5.86 -5.28
CA ASN A 18 21.10 7.02 -5.95
C ASN A 18 20.00 7.90 -6.55
N ASP A 19 19.86 9.13 -6.04
CA ASP A 19 18.83 10.09 -6.48
C ASP A 19 18.89 10.41 -7.99
N HIS A 20 20.06 10.30 -8.61
CA HIS A 20 20.25 10.61 -10.04
C HIS A 20 19.97 9.42 -10.97
N GLN A 21 20.20 8.18 -10.51
CA GLN A 21 19.90 6.96 -11.28
C GLN A 21 18.51 6.38 -10.95
N GLY A 22 17.94 6.81 -9.83
CA GLY A 22 16.67 6.34 -9.28
C GLY A 22 15.41 6.84 -10.00
N GLN A 23 15.48 7.41 -11.20
CA GLN A 23 14.28 7.75 -11.98
C GLN A 23 13.75 6.58 -12.82
N THR A 24 14.62 5.65 -13.24
CA THR A 24 14.22 4.51 -14.06
C THR A 24 13.34 3.52 -13.30
N THR A 25 13.68 3.23 -12.05
CA THR A 25 12.97 2.24 -11.24
C THR A 25 11.55 2.66 -10.85
N PRO A 26 11.29 3.90 -10.40
CA PRO A 26 9.92 4.40 -10.21
C PRO A 26 9.11 4.35 -11.50
N ASN A 27 9.68 4.71 -12.64
CA ASN A 27 8.98 4.63 -13.93
C ASN A 27 8.59 3.18 -14.28
N ILE A 28 9.45 2.20 -14.00
CA ILE A 28 9.12 0.78 -14.17
C ILE A 28 7.96 0.37 -13.24
N LEU A 29 7.98 0.81 -11.99
CA LEU A 29 6.92 0.48 -11.04
C LEU A 29 5.57 1.14 -11.42
N GLU A 30 5.59 2.34 -11.98
CA GLU A 30 4.38 3.09 -12.33
C GLU A 30 3.79 2.71 -13.69
N LEU A 31 4.64 2.49 -14.69
CA LEU A 31 4.23 2.34 -16.08
C LEU A 31 3.99 0.89 -16.49
N GLN A 32 4.43 -0.08 -15.67
CA GLN A 32 4.25 -1.51 -15.93
C GLN A 32 3.31 -2.13 -14.88
N PRO A 33 1.98 -1.99 -15.03
CA PRO A 33 1.02 -2.68 -14.18
C PRO A 33 1.01 -4.19 -14.49
N PRO A 34 0.42 -5.03 -13.62
CA PRO A 34 0.23 -6.44 -13.89
C PRO A 34 -0.48 -6.64 -15.25
N THR A 35 0.19 -7.29 -16.19
CA THR A 35 -0.29 -7.48 -17.57
C THR A 35 -1.19 -8.70 -17.69
N ASP A 36 -2.50 -8.50 -17.54
CA ASP A 36 -3.62 -9.24 -18.17
C ASP A 36 -4.93 -8.73 -17.55
N CYS A 37 -5.38 -7.55 -17.99
CA CYS A 37 -6.54 -6.86 -17.41
C CYS A 37 -7.89 -7.54 -17.72
N GLU A 38 -7.90 -8.70 -18.36
CA GLU A 38 -9.12 -9.47 -18.61
C GLU A 38 -9.65 -10.13 -17.32
N HIS A 39 -8.78 -10.40 -16.35
CA HIS A 39 -9.11 -11.05 -15.08
C HIS A 39 -8.42 -10.39 -13.86
N THR A 40 -8.52 -9.07 -13.73
CA THR A 40 -7.96 -8.33 -12.58
C THR A 40 -8.57 -8.82 -11.26
N THR A 41 -7.71 -9.25 -10.32
CA THR A 41 -8.09 -9.69 -8.97
C THR A 41 -7.84 -8.59 -7.93
N GLY A 42 -8.34 -8.80 -6.70
CA GLY A 42 -8.02 -7.93 -5.57
C GLY A 42 -6.52 -7.83 -5.28
N LEU A 43 -5.77 -8.91 -5.57
CA LEU A 43 -4.32 -8.92 -5.43
C LEU A 43 -3.65 -7.99 -6.45
N ASP A 44 -4.09 -8.00 -7.70
CA ASP A 44 -3.55 -7.12 -8.74
C ASP A 44 -3.77 -5.65 -8.38
N ALA A 45 -4.96 -5.31 -7.89
CA ALA A 45 -5.28 -4.00 -7.34
C ALA A 45 -4.33 -3.60 -6.19
N LEU A 46 -4.08 -4.50 -5.24
CA LEU A 46 -3.17 -4.27 -4.14
C LEU A 46 -1.73 -4.04 -4.60
N ILE A 47 -1.25 -4.83 -5.56
CA ILE A 47 0.11 -4.67 -6.09
C ILE A 47 0.27 -3.30 -6.77
N VAL A 48 -0.72 -2.83 -7.55
CA VAL A 48 -0.68 -1.47 -8.13
C VAL A 48 -0.59 -0.40 -7.04
N VAL A 49 -1.39 -0.53 -5.97
CA VAL A 49 -1.36 0.42 -4.86
C VAL A 49 0.01 0.43 -4.16
N LEU A 50 0.55 -0.75 -3.86
CA LEU A 50 1.86 -0.89 -3.22
C LEU A 50 2.98 -0.30 -4.07
N ARG A 51 2.99 -0.57 -5.38
CA ARG A 51 3.96 0.01 -6.32
C ARG A 51 3.94 1.54 -6.28
N ARG A 52 2.74 2.14 -6.23
CA ARG A 52 2.59 3.59 -6.11
C ARG A 52 3.08 4.12 -4.76
N ILE A 53 2.88 3.38 -3.68
CA ILE A 53 3.46 3.72 -2.38
C ILE A 53 4.98 3.64 -2.43
N TYR A 54 5.53 2.64 -3.11
CA TYR A 54 6.97 2.46 -3.23
C TYR A 54 7.63 3.59 -4.00
N THR A 55 7.04 4.03 -5.11
CA THR A 55 7.60 5.12 -5.92
C THR A 55 7.75 6.42 -5.15
N ALA A 56 6.86 6.66 -4.17
CA ALA A 56 6.90 7.88 -3.39
C ALA A 56 7.68 7.78 -2.07
N THR A 57 7.99 6.57 -1.58
CA THR A 57 8.55 6.40 -0.22
C THR A 57 9.82 5.58 -0.13
N MET A 58 10.12 4.73 -1.12
CA MET A 58 11.16 3.71 -0.98
C MET A 58 12.53 4.11 -1.57
N PHE A 59 12.57 5.13 -2.42
CA PHE A 59 13.76 5.52 -3.21
C PHE A 59 14.64 6.58 -2.54
N GLY A 60 15.91 6.63 -2.96
CA GLY A 60 16.90 7.62 -2.53
C GLY A 60 17.71 7.18 -1.30
N PRO A 61 18.69 7.99 -0.86
CA PRO A 61 19.61 7.63 0.22
C PRO A 61 18.92 7.52 1.59
N HIS A 62 17.74 8.12 1.72
CA HIS A 62 16.89 8.07 2.91
C HIS A 62 15.55 7.36 2.65
N GLY A 63 15.45 6.64 1.53
CA GLY A 63 14.27 5.88 1.16
C GLY A 63 13.98 4.74 2.13
N LEU A 64 12.70 4.42 2.30
CA LEU A 64 12.26 3.38 3.23
C LEU A 64 12.78 1.98 2.88
N ALA A 65 13.21 1.72 1.63
CA ALA A 65 13.81 0.44 1.25
C ALA A 65 15.11 0.13 2.01
N GLN A 66 15.77 1.15 2.59
CA GLN A 66 16.98 0.98 3.39
C GLN A 66 16.70 0.71 4.88
N VAL A 67 15.46 0.87 5.33
CA VAL A 67 15.09 0.69 6.74
C VAL A 67 14.94 -0.80 7.05
N ASP A 68 15.70 -1.31 8.04
CA ASP A 68 15.72 -2.74 8.39
C ASP A 68 14.34 -3.32 8.69
N ARG A 69 13.48 -2.55 9.36
CA ARG A 69 12.11 -2.97 9.67
C ARG A 69 11.24 -3.15 8.42
N VAL A 70 11.50 -2.37 7.36
CA VAL A 70 10.80 -2.51 6.07
C VAL A 70 11.33 -3.73 5.34
N LYS A 71 12.64 -3.95 5.31
CA LYS A 71 13.27 -5.17 4.74
C LYS A 71 12.74 -6.43 5.41
N ALA A 72 12.67 -6.46 6.74
CA ALA A 72 12.13 -7.58 7.50
C ALA A 72 10.65 -7.85 7.18
N ALA A 73 9.86 -6.79 6.97
CA ALA A 73 8.46 -6.93 6.56
C ALA A 73 8.30 -7.51 5.15
N GLU A 74 9.20 -7.17 4.21
CA GLU A 74 9.20 -7.74 2.87
C GLU A 74 9.61 -9.22 2.85
N GLU A 75 10.55 -9.63 3.70
CA GLU A 75 10.91 -11.04 3.83
C GLU A 75 9.80 -11.86 4.49
N GLU A 76 9.00 -11.26 5.37
CA GLU A 76 7.85 -11.91 5.97
C GLU A 76 6.63 -11.95 5.02
N ASN A 77 6.38 -10.89 4.25
CA ASN A 77 5.19 -10.78 3.41
C ASN A 77 5.53 -10.82 1.91
N PRO A 78 5.27 -11.96 1.23
CA PRO A 78 5.62 -12.11 -0.17
C PRO A 78 4.82 -11.19 -1.11
N ILE A 79 3.68 -10.60 -0.68
CA ILE A 79 2.97 -9.57 -1.44
C ILE A 79 3.83 -8.32 -1.58
N LEU A 80 4.47 -7.88 -0.49
CA LEU A 80 5.33 -6.69 -0.47
C LEU A 80 6.54 -6.90 -1.37
N LYS A 81 7.17 -8.07 -1.29
CA LYS A 81 8.29 -8.43 -2.16
C LYS A 81 7.87 -8.48 -3.64
N HIS A 82 6.70 -9.05 -3.94
CA HIS A 82 6.19 -9.14 -5.31
C HIS A 82 5.90 -7.76 -5.93
N ALA A 83 5.57 -6.74 -5.13
CA ALA A 83 5.35 -5.39 -5.64
C ALA A 83 6.59 -4.81 -6.34
N TRP A 84 7.80 -5.28 -6.02
CA TRP A 84 9.05 -4.90 -6.68
C TRP A 84 9.31 -5.57 -8.04
N HIS A 85 8.48 -6.54 -8.45
CA HIS A 85 8.76 -7.31 -9.65
C HIS A 85 8.65 -6.48 -10.95
N VAL A 86 9.49 -6.77 -11.94
CA VAL A 86 9.35 -6.25 -13.30
C VAL A 86 8.15 -6.92 -13.97
N MET A 87 7.28 -6.13 -14.59
CA MET A 87 6.04 -6.57 -15.25
C MET A 87 6.05 -6.10 -16.72
N GLY A 88 7.20 -6.24 -17.36
CA GLY A 88 7.53 -5.58 -18.63
C GLY A 88 6.67 -5.99 -19.82
N ASP A 89 6.82 -5.26 -20.93
CA ASP A 89 5.98 -5.38 -22.13
C ASP A 89 6.40 -6.53 -23.06
N SER A 90 7.63 -7.03 -22.91
CA SER A 90 8.12 -8.17 -23.69
C SER A 90 7.31 -9.43 -23.38
N LYS A 91 7.22 -10.35 -24.35
CA LYS A 91 6.46 -11.59 -24.14
C LYS A 91 7.08 -12.43 -23.00
N GLU A 92 8.40 -12.43 -22.93
CA GLU A 92 9.18 -13.15 -21.94
C GLU A 92 8.96 -12.60 -20.53
N GLU A 93 8.99 -11.27 -20.37
CA GLU A 93 8.72 -10.63 -19.08
C GLU A 93 7.27 -10.83 -18.62
N ARG A 94 6.30 -10.75 -19.53
CA ARG A 94 4.90 -11.05 -19.21
C ARG A 94 4.71 -12.48 -18.75
N LEU A 95 5.34 -13.46 -19.41
CA LEU A 95 5.29 -14.85 -18.98
C LEU A 95 5.93 -15.05 -17.60
N ALA A 96 7.07 -14.40 -17.35
CA ALA A 96 7.74 -14.45 -16.05
C ALA A 96 6.90 -13.81 -14.94
N ALA A 97 6.27 -12.65 -15.21
CA ALA A 97 5.38 -11.96 -14.29
C ALA A 97 4.13 -12.79 -13.98
N ASN A 98 3.49 -13.37 -14.99
CA ASN A 98 2.32 -14.24 -14.82
C ASN A 98 2.66 -15.49 -14.02
N LYS A 99 3.83 -16.10 -14.24
CA LYS A 99 4.31 -17.20 -13.42
C LYS A 99 4.53 -16.77 -11.97
N ALA A 100 5.25 -15.67 -11.73
CA ALA A 100 5.51 -15.16 -10.39
C ALA A 100 4.21 -14.82 -9.64
N ARG A 101 3.20 -14.30 -10.35
CA ARG A 101 1.87 -14.05 -9.81
C ARG A 101 1.16 -15.36 -9.41
N ALA A 102 1.21 -16.37 -10.27
CA ALA A 102 0.63 -17.68 -9.95
C ALA A 102 1.31 -18.34 -8.75
N ASP A 103 2.65 -18.25 -8.68
CA ASP A 103 3.45 -18.77 -7.56
C ASP A 103 3.09 -18.02 -6.24
N LEU A 104 2.90 -16.70 -6.31
CA LEU A 104 2.42 -15.91 -5.16
C LEU A 104 1.02 -16.34 -4.71
N ILE A 105 0.09 -16.49 -5.65
CA ILE A 105 -1.28 -16.96 -5.34
C ILE A 105 -1.25 -18.35 -4.70
N ALA A 106 -0.42 -19.26 -5.21
CA ALA A 106 -0.25 -20.59 -4.63
C ALA A 106 0.32 -20.53 -3.20
N THR A 107 1.34 -19.70 -3.00
CA THR A 107 1.97 -19.47 -1.68
C THR A 107 0.97 -18.94 -0.65
N LEU A 108 0.13 -17.98 -1.06
CA LEU A 108 -0.87 -17.37 -0.19
C LEU A 108 -2.18 -18.16 -0.11
N GLY A 109 -2.40 -19.11 -1.01
CA GLY A 109 -3.65 -19.85 -1.16
C GLY A 109 -3.99 -20.69 0.06
N THR A 110 -2.98 -21.20 0.77
CA THR A 110 -3.16 -22.02 1.98
C THR A 110 -3.56 -21.23 3.22
N GLU A 111 -3.27 -19.93 3.27
CA GLU A 111 -3.47 -19.10 4.47
C GLU A 111 -4.49 -17.96 4.28
N MET A 112 -4.59 -17.42 3.07
CA MET A 112 -5.34 -16.18 2.80
C MET A 112 -6.33 -16.30 1.65
N ASN A 113 -6.34 -17.41 0.90
CA ASN A 113 -7.14 -17.55 -0.32
C ASN A 113 -6.95 -16.37 -1.30
N ALA A 114 -5.71 -15.87 -1.43
CA ALA A 114 -5.45 -14.56 -2.06
C ALA A 114 -5.91 -14.44 -3.52
N GLY A 115 -6.03 -15.55 -4.26
CA GLY A 115 -6.52 -15.55 -5.64
C GLY A 115 -8.02 -15.23 -5.80
N VAL A 116 -8.80 -15.34 -4.72
CA VAL A 116 -10.25 -15.04 -4.71
C VAL A 116 -10.62 -13.94 -3.72
N ALA A 117 -9.68 -13.49 -2.89
CA ALA A 117 -9.92 -12.43 -1.92
C ALA A 117 -10.14 -11.07 -2.60
N SER A 118 -11.06 -10.28 -2.06
CA SER A 118 -11.25 -8.88 -2.48
C SER A 118 -10.03 -8.02 -2.10
N PHE A 119 -9.85 -6.91 -2.80
CA PHE A 119 -8.81 -5.92 -2.46
C PHE A 119 -8.88 -5.49 -1.00
N LYS A 120 -10.09 -5.20 -0.51
CA LYS A 120 -10.34 -4.82 0.90
C LYS A 120 -9.86 -5.91 1.86
N ASN A 121 -10.26 -7.16 1.62
CA ASN A 121 -9.89 -8.29 2.48
C ASN A 121 -8.37 -8.51 2.53
N LEU A 122 -7.67 -8.31 1.40
CA LEU A 122 -6.22 -8.39 1.36
C LEU A 122 -5.57 -7.24 2.14
N CYS A 123 -6.02 -6.00 1.92
CA CYS A 123 -5.48 -4.80 2.60
C CYS A 123 -5.58 -4.89 4.12
N THR A 124 -6.70 -5.41 4.63
CA THR A 124 -6.96 -5.54 6.07
C THR A 124 -6.67 -6.93 6.61
N SER A 125 -5.91 -7.75 5.87
CA SER A 125 -5.53 -9.08 6.35
C SER A 125 -4.53 -8.99 7.51
N PRO A 126 -4.49 -9.98 8.41
CA PRO A 126 -3.52 -9.99 9.51
C PRO A 126 -2.06 -9.87 9.04
N LEU A 127 -1.72 -10.50 7.91
CA LEU A 127 -0.39 -10.40 7.31
C LEU A 127 -0.07 -8.96 6.88
N MET A 128 -1.00 -8.29 6.17
CA MET A 128 -0.83 -6.89 5.75
C MET A 128 -0.82 -5.92 6.94
N ASN A 129 -1.69 -6.11 7.94
CA ASN A 129 -1.71 -5.27 9.14
C ASN A 129 -0.39 -5.37 9.91
N LYS A 130 0.12 -6.59 10.08
CA LYS A 130 1.39 -6.83 10.75
C LYS A 130 2.57 -6.21 10.00
N THR A 131 2.67 -6.44 8.69
CA THR A 131 3.89 -6.12 7.92
C THR A 131 3.88 -4.73 7.27
N PHE A 132 2.70 -4.19 6.94
CA PHE A 132 2.55 -2.93 6.23
C PHE A 132 1.72 -1.90 7.01
N GLY A 133 0.47 -2.23 7.37
CA GLY A 133 -0.48 -1.30 7.97
C GLY A 133 -0.05 -0.74 9.34
N SER A 134 0.76 -1.48 10.09
CA SER A 134 1.30 -1.06 11.39
C SER A 134 2.63 -0.29 11.32
N GLN A 135 3.18 -0.07 10.12
CA GLN A 135 4.46 0.61 9.95
C GLN A 135 4.33 2.10 10.32
N VAL A 136 5.16 2.53 11.27
CA VAL A 136 5.13 3.92 11.78
C VAL A 136 5.43 4.96 10.70
N HIS A 137 6.24 4.59 9.70
CA HIS A 137 6.59 5.46 8.59
C HIS A 137 5.39 5.79 7.71
N LEU A 138 4.45 4.84 7.58
CA LEU A 138 3.26 4.92 6.74
C LEU A 138 1.98 5.26 7.53
N SER A 139 2.09 5.45 8.85
CA SER A 139 0.94 5.73 9.71
C SER A 139 0.38 7.14 9.50
N LEU A 140 -0.95 7.26 9.56
CA LEU A 140 -1.67 8.54 9.52
C LEU A 140 -1.47 9.37 10.78
N PHE A 141 -1.20 8.70 11.90
CA PHE A 141 -1.11 9.31 13.23
C PHE A 141 0.27 9.16 13.84
N TRP A 142 0.66 10.11 14.69
CA TRP A 142 1.69 9.88 15.68
C TRP A 142 1.23 8.82 16.70
N PRO A 143 2.14 8.19 17.46
CA PRO A 143 1.73 7.29 18.53
C PRO A 143 0.70 7.94 19.47
N THR A 144 -0.39 7.21 19.71
CA THR A 144 -1.47 7.61 20.63
C THR A 144 -0.90 7.80 22.05
N LEU A 145 -1.35 8.84 22.75
CA LEU A 145 -0.88 9.16 24.10
C LEU A 145 -2.03 9.14 25.11
N TYR A 146 -1.77 8.64 26.32
CA TYR A 146 -2.68 8.77 27.46
C TYR A 146 -2.62 10.17 28.07
N LEU A 147 -3.77 10.75 28.39
CA LEU A 147 -3.89 12.03 29.10
C LEU A 147 -4.11 11.81 30.62
N PRO A 148 -3.56 12.69 31.49
CA PRO A 148 -2.61 13.77 31.18
C PRO A 148 -1.15 13.26 31.11
N SER A 149 -0.90 11.97 31.34
CA SER A 149 0.45 11.43 31.56
C SER A 149 1.42 11.58 30.38
N GLY A 150 0.91 11.76 29.15
CA GLY A 150 1.70 11.79 27.91
C GLY A 150 2.35 10.45 27.56
N LYS A 151 2.03 9.36 28.28
CA LYS A 151 2.62 8.04 28.01
C LYS A 151 2.06 7.47 26.70
N VAL A 152 2.93 6.87 25.90
CA VAL A 152 2.54 6.20 24.66
C VAL A 152 1.69 4.96 24.97
N VAL A 153 0.53 4.88 24.32
CA VAL A 153 -0.33 3.71 24.35
C VAL A 153 0.36 2.57 23.61
N ARG A 154 0.55 1.43 24.27
CA ARG A 154 1.05 0.22 23.60
C ARG A 154 -0.10 -0.39 22.80
N GLN A 155 0.05 -0.39 21.48
CA GLN A 155 -0.90 -0.97 20.55
C GLN A 155 -0.31 -2.20 19.90
N SER A 156 -1.12 -3.23 19.66
CA SER A 156 -0.72 -4.33 18.79
C SER A 156 -0.57 -3.83 17.34
N PRO A 157 0.12 -4.59 16.47
CA PRO A 157 0.18 -4.27 15.04
C PRO A 157 -1.21 -4.13 14.41
N GLU A 158 -2.14 -5.00 14.80
CA GLU A 158 -3.53 -4.99 14.34
C GLU A 158 -4.22 -3.69 14.75
N ASP A 159 -4.21 -3.35 16.04
CA ASP A 159 -4.86 -2.13 16.54
C ASP A 159 -4.31 -0.88 15.86
N ARG A 160 -2.99 -0.86 15.61
CA ARG A 160 -2.35 0.26 14.90
C ARG A 160 -2.80 0.33 13.45
N ALA A 161 -2.85 -0.80 12.75
CA ALA A 161 -3.31 -0.84 11.36
C ALA A 161 -4.77 -0.41 11.26
N THR A 162 -5.65 -0.88 12.16
CA THR A 162 -7.05 -0.46 12.24
C THR A 162 -7.17 1.03 12.55
N THR A 163 -6.37 1.56 13.48
CA THR A 163 -6.36 3.01 13.78
C THR A 163 -5.99 3.82 12.55
N ASN A 164 -5.10 3.32 11.68
CA ASN A 164 -4.69 3.97 10.44
C ASN A 164 -5.70 3.82 9.28
N LEU A 165 -6.85 3.18 9.49
CA LEU A 165 -7.85 2.96 8.45
C LEU A 165 -8.96 4.01 8.51
N ILE A 166 -9.11 4.77 7.43
CA ILE A 166 -10.22 5.73 7.26
C ILE A 166 -11.30 5.08 6.41
N HIS A 167 -12.52 5.01 6.94
CA HIS A 167 -13.68 4.53 6.21
C HIS A 167 -14.46 5.72 5.64
N LEU A 168 -14.53 5.79 4.31
CA LEU A 168 -15.37 6.75 3.59
C LEU A 168 -16.29 5.98 2.64
N ASN A 169 -17.55 5.80 3.05
CA ASN A 169 -18.58 5.22 2.20
C ASN A 169 -19.45 6.34 1.62
N ARG A 170 -19.27 6.63 0.33
CA ARG A 170 -19.99 7.73 -0.35
C ARG A 170 -21.43 7.36 -0.75
N GLU A 171 -21.79 6.08 -0.74
CA GLU A 171 -23.18 5.66 -0.92
C GLU A 171 -24.03 6.06 0.30
N HIS A 172 -23.49 5.87 1.50
CA HIS A 172 -24.17 6.18 2.75
C HIS A 172 -23.97 7.63 3.21
N SER A 173 -22.86 8.27 2.79
CA SER A 173 -22.53 9.64 3.18
C SER A 173 -21.94 10.40 1.97
N PRO A 174 -22.77 10.76 0.99
CA PRO A 174 -22.31 11.32 -0.30
C PRO A 174 -21.59 12.67 -0.16
N ASP A 175 -22.00 13.45 0.84
CA ASP A 175 -21.47 14.80 1.14
C ASP A 175 -20.25 14.77 2.06
N LEU A 176 -19.93 13.62 2.67
CA LEU A 176 -18.77 13.52 3.53
C LEU A 176 -17.51 13.56 2.67
N THR A 177 -16.69 14.58 2.89
CA THR A 177 -15.39 14.69 2.24
C THR A 177 -14.38 13.78 2.93
N LEU A 178 -13.34 13.38 2.18
CA LEU A 178 -12.22 12.65 2.75
C LEU A 178 -11.57 13.41 3.92
N GLN A 179 -11.37 14.72 3.78
CA GLN A 179 -10.78 15.56 4.82
C GLN A 179 -11.63 15.52 6.10
N GLN A 180 -12.96 15.60 5.98
CA GLN A 180 -13.86 15.46 7.13
C GLN A 180 -13.78 14.06 7.76
N ALA A 181 -13.70 13.00 6.95
CA ALA A 181 -13.54 11.63 7.45
C ALA A 181 -12.21 11.41 8.17
N ILE A 182 -11.14 12.11 7.79
CA ILE A 182 -9.86 12.08 8.50
C ILE A 182 -9.94 12.92 9.77
N TYR A 183 -10.53 14.13 9.69
CA TYR A 183 -10.62 15.04 10.83
C TYR A 183 -11.48 14.48 11.95
N SER A 184 -12.49 13.66 11.63
CA SER A 184 -13.28 12.96 12.63
C SER A 184 -12.48 11.92 13.44
N GLN A 185 -11.26 11.58 13.01
CA GLN A 185 -10.36 10.72 13.78
C GLN A 185 -9.44 11.48 14.74
N PHE A 186 -9.43 12.82 14.68
CA PHE A 186 -8.62 13.66 15.55
C PHE A 186 -9.47 14.14 16.72
N ASP A 187 -9.57 13.32 17.76
CA ASP A 187 -10.22 13.73 19.00
C ASP A 187 -9.58 13.10 20.24
N VAL A 188 -9.98 13.60 21.40
CA VAL A 188 -9.77 12.95 22.68
C VAL A 188 -10.83 11.88 22.86
N GLU A 189 -10.39 10.63 22.92
CA GLU A 189 -11.28 9.47 23.07
C GLU A 189 -11.08 8.83 24.44
N ARG A 190 -12.10 8.13 24.94
CA ARG A 190 -11.96 7.29 26.14
C ARG A 190 -11.72 5.84 25.73
N VAL A 191 -10.56 5.30 26.14
CA VAL A 191 -10.19 3.89 25.98
C VAL A 191 -9.87 3.34 27.37
N ASP A 192 -10.53 2.26 27.78
CA ASP A 192 -10.35 1.61 29.09
C ASP A 192 -10.40 2.57 30.29
N SER A 193 -11.37 3.50 30.26
CA SER A 193 -11.55 4.56 31.27
C SER A 193 -10.43 5.61 31.36
N GLN A 194 -9.47 5.60 30.43
CA GLN A 194 -8.46 6.63 30.29
C GLN A 194 -8.69 7.46 29.03
N GLU A 195 -8.41 8.75 29.10
CA GLU A 195 -8.45 9.61 27.93
C GLU A 195 -7.19 9.41 27.11
N VAL A 196 -7.34 9.29 25.81
CA VAL A 196 -6.26 9.18 24.84
C VAL A 196 -6.40 10.24 23.76
N ILE A 197 -5.28 10.72 23.24
CA ILE A 197 -5.26 11.66 22.12
C ILE A 197 -4.55 11.07 20.91
N ARG A 198 -5.21 11.15 19.76
CA ARG A 198 -4.63 10.84 18.45
C ARG A 198 -4.25 12.14 17.77
N ARG A 199 -2.98 12.24 17.37
CA ARG A 199 -2.45 13.44 16.72
C ARG A 199 -2.17 13.15 15.25
N PRO A 200 -2.59 14.03 14.33
CA PRO A 200 -2.23 13.90 12.92
C PRO A 200 -0.71 13.81 12.78
N LYS A 201 -0.25 12.87 11.96
CA LYS A 201 1.08 12.94 11.36
C LYS A 201 1.01 13.85 10.13
N TYR A 202 2.12 13.94 9.39
CA TYR A 202 2.17 14.42 8.01
C TYR A 202 2.21 13.23 7.03
N PRO A 203 1.09 12.49 6.86
CA PRO A 203 1.05 11.38 5.92
C PRO A 203 1.12 11.87 4.48
N LEU A 204 1.82 11.10 3.64
CA LEU A 204 1.79 11.28 2.20
C LEU A 204 0.44 10.80 1.64
N ILE A 205 -0.24 11.63 0.84
CA ILE A 205 -1.40 11.16 0.06
C ILE A 205 -0.91 10.43 -1.15
N ILE A 206 -1.45 9.22 -1.34
CA ILE A 206 -1.30 8.51 -2.59
C ILE A 206 -2.69 8.16 -3.09
N ARG A 207 -3.08 8.80 -4.19
CA ARG A 207 -4.34 8.52 -4.88
C ARG A 207 -4.07 7.47 -5.94
N VAL A 208 -4.73 6.33 -5.83
CA VAL A 208 -4.65 5.24 -6.81
C VAL A 208 -6.01 5.07 -7.43
N LEU A 209 -6.01 4.98 -8.75
CA LEU A 209 -7.23 4.81 -9.51
C LEU A 209 -7.27 3.43 -10.14
N LEU A 210 -8.29 2.66 -9.78
CA LEU A 210 -8.53 1.34 -10.32
C LEU A 210 -9.78 1.40 -11.22
N ARG A 211 -9.63 0.99 -12.47
CA ARG A 211 -10.75 0.81 -13.40
C ARG A 211 -10.94 -0.67 -13.63
N THR A 212 -12.03 -1.25 -13.15
CA THR A 212 -12.40 -2.63 -13.51
C THR A 212 -13.29 -2.62 -14.74
N LYS A 213 -13.02 -3.50 -15.71
CA LYS A 213 -13.79 -3.57 -16.96
C LYS A 213 -15.16 -4.24 -16.81
N ASN A 214 -15.46 -4.86 -15.66
CA ASN A 214 -16.70 -5.57 -15.41
C ASN A 214 -17.33 -5.19 -14.07
N VAL A 215 -18.65 -5.11 -14.09
CA VAL A 215 -19.59 -4.47 -13.15
C VAL A 215 -19.47 -4.97 -11.70
N SER A 216 -18.96 -4.10 -10.82
CA SER A 216 -19.53 -3.86 -9.50
C SER A 216 -19.32 -2.39 -9.16
N PRO A 217 -20.34 -1.68 -8.62
CA PRO A 217 -20.23 -0.25 -8.29
C PRO A 217 -19.09 0.08 -7.32
N GLU A 218 -18.56 -0.95 -6.66
CA GLU A 218 -17.42 -0.90 -5.72
C GLU A 218 -16.06 -0.57 -6.36
N ASN A 219 -15.96 -0.43 -7.69
CA ASN A 219 -14.67 -0.31 -8.38
C ASN A 219 -14.63 0.70 -9.54
N SER A 220 -15.03 1.95 -9.31
CA SER A 220 -14.75 3.02 -10.30
C SER A 220 -14.42 4.37 -9.68
N CYS A 221 -13.36 5.01 -10.19
CA CYS A 221 -13.12 6.45 -10.08
C CYS A 221 -12.29 6.90 -11.31
N SER A 222 -12.14 8.21 -11.57
CA SER A 222 -11.49 8.84 -12.74
C SER A 222 -10.29 9.75 -12.37
N PHE A 223 -9.36 10.01 -13.32
CA PHE A 223 -8.07 10.68 -13.12
C PHE A 223 -8.15 12.22 -13.24
N MET A 224 -7.43 12.95 -12.38
CA MET A 224 -6.94 14.32 -12.65
C MET A 224 -5.57 14.52 -11.98
N SER A 225 -4.61 15.02 -12.75
CA SER A 225 -3.31 15.48 -12.27
C SER A 225 -3.28 17.02 -12.31
N TYR A 226 -3.04 17.68 -11.18
CA TYR A 226 -2.65 19.08 -11.14
C TYR A 226 -1.23 19.21 -10.59
N PRO A 227 -0.43 20.18 -11.08
CA PRO A 227 0.86 20.48 -10.50
C PRO A 227 0.67 21.31 -9.22
N PHE A 228 1.35 20.89 -8.15
CA PHE A 228 1.71 21.64 -6.93
C PHE A 228 0.67 22.60 -6.31
N GLU A 229 0.20 22.26 -5.11
CA GLU A 229 0.37 23.03 -3.88
C GLU A 229 -0.16 22.17 -2.72
N THR A 230 0.47 22.31 -1.55
CA THR A 230 0.15 21.70 -0.24
C THR A 230 -1.29 21.21 -0.07
N ASP A 231 -1.48 19.91 0.29
CA ASP A 231 -2.52 19.40 1.22
C ASP A 231 -2.59 17.84 1.28
N PHE A 232 -3.37 17.30 2.22
CA PHE A 232 -3.10 16.19 3.18
C PHE A 232 -3.81 14.82 3.02
N ALA A 233 -3.18 13.75 3.58
CA ALA A 233 -3.68 12.40 3.97
C ALA A 233 -4.07 11.26 2.97
N TYR A 234 -3.57 10.05 3.27
CA TYR A 234 -3.84 8.77 2.60
C TYR A 234 -5.29 8.31 2.80
N ALA A 235 -5.93 7.92 1.70
CA ALA A 235 -7.32 7.49 1.68
C ALA A 235 -7.50 6.32 0.74
N SER A 236 -7.83 5.16 1.30
CA SER A 236 -8.42 4.07 0.54
C SER A 236 -9.91 4.37 0.40
N CYS A 237 -10.32 4.99 -0.72
CA CYS A 237 -11.72 5.01 -1.11
C CYS A 237 -12.11 3.56 -1.46
N VAL A 238 -12.92 2.94 -0.60
CA VAL A 238 -13.69 1.75 -0.97
C VAL A 238 -15.08 2.26 -1.31
N SER A 239 -15.37 2.33 -2.61
CA SER A 239 -16.74 2.50 -3.12
C SER A 239 -17.60 1.30 -2.75
#